data_AF-A0A957R3Z6-F1
#
_entry.id   AF-A0A957R3Z6-F1
#
_cell.length_a   1.000
_cell.length_b   1.000
_cell.length_c   1.000
_cell.angle_alpha   90.00
_cell.angle_beta   90.00
_cell.angle_gamma   90.00
#
_symmetry.space_group_name_H-M   'P 1'
#
loop_
_entity.id
_entity.type
_entity.pdbx_description
1 polymer ?
#
loop_
_entity_poly.entity_id
_entity_poly.type
_entity_poly.pdbx_seq_one_letter_code
_entity_poly.pdbx_strand_id
1 'polypeptide(L)' 'HVAFGRGIHYCLGAPLARLEGRIALLTLLNRFPDLQLAVPAEVLKWHSGVIFRGLEQLPLRF' A
#
# COMPACT_ATOMS: atom_id res chain seq x y z
N HIS A 1 -10.43 -5.85 -12.33
CA HIS A 1 -9.13 -5.14 -12.30
C HIS A 1 -8.00 -6.08 -12.71
N VAL A 2 -6.83 -5.59 -13.10
CA VAL A 2 -5.69 -6.39 -13.62
C VAL A 2 -4.41 -6.27 -12.77
N ALA A 3 -4.50 -5.78 -11.54
CA ALA A 3 -3.36 -5.54 -10.64
C ALA A 3 -2.46 -6.78 -10.37
N PHE A 4 -2.98 -8.00 -10.55
CA PHE A 4 -2.25 -9.27 -10.37
C PHE A 4 -2.02 -10.03 -11.70
N GLY A 5 -2.20 -9.35 -12.84
CA GLY A 5 -2.16 -9.97 -14.15
C GLY A 5 -3.36 -10.88 -14.43
N ARG A 6 -3.24 -11.70 -15.49
CA ARG A 6 -4.24 -12.67 -15.95
C ARG A 6 -3.57 -13.74 -16.81
N GLY A 7 -4.18 -14.92 -16.94
CA GLY A 7 -3.69 -16.01 -17.78
C GLY A 7 -2.58 -16.84 -17.12
N ILE A 8 -1.71 -17.43 -17.93
CA ILE A 8 -0.67 -18.37 -17.47
C ILE A 8 0.37 -17.74 -16.53
N HIS A 9 0.50 -16.42 -16.55
CA HIS A 9 1.38 -15.64 -15.67
C HIS A 9 0.60 -14.90 -14.58
N TYR A 10 -0.64 -15.33 -14.27
CA TYR A 10 -1.37 -14.78 -13.14
C TYR A 10 -0.52 -14.90 -11.87
N CYS A 11 -0.47 -13.82 -11.09
CA CYS A 11 0.36 -13.77 -9.89
C CYS A 11 -0.02 -14.91 -8.93
N LEU A 12 0.91 -15.85 -8.74
CA LEU A 12 0.75 -16.97 -7.83
C LEU A 12 0.49 -16.50 -6.39
N GLY A 13 1.10 -15.38 -6.00
CA GLY A 13 0.95 -14.77 -4.67
C GLY A 13 -0.32 -13.94 -4.49
N ALA A 14 -1.19 -13.80 -5.50
CA ALA A 14 -2.35 -12.91 -5.41
C ALA A 14 -3.33 -13.24 -4.26
N PRO A 15 -3.56 -14.50 -3.85
CA PRO A 15 -4.37 -14.79 -2.66
C PRO A 15 -3.70 -14.32 -1.37
N LEU A 16 -2.39 -14.57 -1.22
CA LEU A 16 -1.62 -14.18 -0.04
C LEU A 16 -1.55 -12.65 0.09
N ALA A 17 -1.18 -11.95 -0.98
CA ALA A 17 -1.10 -10.49 -0.98
C ALA A 17 -2.42 -9.81 -0.60
N ARG A 18 -3.57 -10.41 -0.99
CA ARG A 18 -4.89 -9.93 -0.58
C ARG A 18 -5.16 -10.16 0.91
N LEU A 19 -4.77 -11.32 1.43
CA LEU A 19 -4.92 -11.65 2.84
C LEU A 19 -4.06 -10.71 3.70
N GLU A 20 -2.78 -10.56 3.34
CA GLU A 20 -1.84 -9.67 4.03
C GLU A 20 -2.32 -8.22 3.98
N GLY A 21 -2.69 -7.71 2.79
CA GLY A 21 -3.20 -6.35 2.65
C GLY A 21 -4.45 -6.10 3.49
N ARG A 22 -5.38 -7.07 3.53
CA ARG A 22 -6.58 -6.99 4.37
C ARG A 22 -6.21 -6.93 5.86
N ILE A 23 -5.37 -7.85 6.33
CA ILE A 23 -4.99 -7.92 7.75
C ILE A 23 -4.23 -6.65 8.14
N ALA A 24 -3.23 -6.25 7.37
CA ALA A 24 -2.39 -5.10 7.66
C ALA A 24 -3.21 -3.80 7.72
N LEU A 25 -4.03 -3.52 6.70
CA LEU A 25 -4.80 -2.28 6.66
C LEU A 25 -5.88 -2.23 7.74
N LEU A 26 -6.62 -3.32 7.96
CA LEU A 26 -7.64 -3.35 9.01
C LEU A 26 -7.01 -3.24 10.41
N THR A 27 -5.91 -3.93 10.66
CA THR A 27 -5.23 -3.88 11.96
C THR A 27 -4.68 -2.48 12.22
N LEU A 28 -4.06 -1.85 11.22
CA LEU A 28 -3.52 -0.49 11.33
C LEU A 28 -4.62 0.52 11.64
N LEU A 29 -5.69 0.52 10.85
CA LEU A 29 -6.78 1.50 10.99
C LEU A 29 -7.62 1.28 12.26
N ASN A 30 -7.77 0.03 12.70
CA ASN A 30 -8.45 -0.25 13.98
C ASN A 30 -7.61 0.17 15.19
N ARG A 31 -6.28 0.07 15.12
CA ARG A 31 -5.38 0.43 16.22
C ARG A 31 -5.16 1.94 16.32
N PHE A 32 -5.16 2.64 15.20
CA PHE A 32 -4.91 4.07 15.11
C PHE A 32 -6.08 4.76 14.38
N PRO A 33 -7.23 4.98 15.05
CA PRO A 33 -8.42 5.54 14.41
C PRO A 33 -8.22 6.98 13.92
N ASP A 34 -7.32 7.73 14.55
CA ASP A 34 -7.00 9.13 14.23
C ASP A 34 -5.73 9.26 13.37
N LEU A 35 -5.31 8.18 12.70
CA LEU A 35 -4.10 8.16 11.86
C LEU A 35 -4.18 9.20 10.74
N GLN A 36 -3.22 10.12 10.73
CA GLN A 36 -3.12 11.23 9.78
C GLN A 36 -1.69 11.37 9.24
N LEU A 37 -1.55 12.06 8.10
CA LEU A 37 -0.21 12.46 7.63
C LEU A 37 0.44 13.40 8.66
N ALA A 38 1.72 13.13 8.96
CA ALA A 38 2.52 14.01 9.80
C ALA A 38 3.08 15.22 9.03
N VAL A 39 2.92 15.23 7.71
CA VAL A 39 3.39 16.29 6.80
C VAL A 39 2.30 16.61 5.76
N PRO A 40 2.35 17.79 5.11
CA PRO A 40 1.47 18.09 3.97
C PRO A 40 1.62 17.05 2.84
N ALA A 41 0.55 16.76 2.10
CA ALA A 41 0.59 15.72 1.07
C ALA A 41 1.50 16.07 -0.12
N GLU A 42 1.69 17.37 -0.35
CA GLU A 42 2.44 17.94 -1.48
C GLU A 42 3.94 17.69 -1.36
N VAL A 43 4.45 17.44 -0.14
CA VAL A 43 5.88 17.16 0.10
C VAL A 43 6.22 15.67 -0.03
N LEU A 44 5.23 14.80 -0.24
CA LEU A 44 5.45 13.37 -0.38
C LEU A 44 6.17 13.05 -1.69
N LYS A 45 7.22 12.24 -1.59
CA LYS A 45 8.04 11.83 -2.73
C LYS A 45 7.63 10.45 -3.21
N TRP A 46 7.37 10.35 -4.52
CA TRP A 46 7.17 9.08 -5.20
C TRP A 46 8.51 8.53 -5.65
N HIS A 47 8.67 7.21 -5.57
CA HIS A 47 9.80 6.54 -6.22
C HIS A 47 9.81 6.86 -7.72
N SER A 48 11.00 7.14 -8.26
CA SER A 48 11.22 7.42 -9.69
C SER A 48 11.20 6.17 -10.58
N GLY A 49 11.22 4.98 -9.98
CA GLY A 49 11.20 3.71 -10.69
C GLY A 49 9.86 3.43 -11.38
N VAL A 50 9.92 2.83 -12.58
CA VAL A 50 8.74 2.52 -13.41
C VAL A 50 8.05 1.19 -13.07
N ILE A 51 8.70 0.32 -12.29
CA ILE A 51 8.19 -1.05 -12.01
C ILE A 51 7.17 -1.05 -10.87
N PHE A 52 7.40 -0.25 -9.83
CA PHE A 52 6.52 -0.17 -8.66
C PHE A 52 6.20 1.28 -8.34
N ARG A 53 4.91 1.61 -8.29
CA ARG A 53 4.44 2.92 -7.84
C ARG A 53 4.24 2.90 -6.33
N GLY A 54 5.03 3.67 -5.61
CA GLY A 54 4.96 3.82 -4.16
C GLY A 54 5.64 5.09 -3.68
N LEU A 55 5.31 5.51 -2.46
CA LEU A 55 5.98 6.60 -1.79
C LEU A 55 7.31 6.12 -1.21
N GLU A 56 8.34 6.96 -1.26
CA GLU A 56 9.62 6.68 -0.60
C GLU A 56 9.43 6.56 0.91
N GLN A 57 8.57 7.42 1.48
CA GLN A 57 8.20 7.45 2.88
C GLN A 57 6.75 7.91 3.01
N LEU A 58 6.05 7.41 4.03
CA LEU A 58 4.73 7.86 4.44
C LEU A 58 4.77 8.27 5.93
N PRO A 59 5.13 9.52 6.25
CA PRO A 59 5.19 10.00 7.62
C PRO A 59 3.77 10.13 8.20
N LEU A 60 3.53 9.50 9.35
CA LEU A 60 2.22 9.41 9.99
C LEU A 60 2.28 9.89 11.45
N ARG A 61 1.14 10.39 11.94
CA ARG A 61 0.87 10.69 13.36
C ARG A 61 -0.50 10.10 13.73
N PHE A 62 -0.69 9.76 15.00
CA PHE A 62 -1.89 9.12 15.53
C PHE A 62 -2.13 9.52 16.98
#